data_AF-A0A8J5SSA6-F1
#
_entry.id   AF-A0A8J5SSA6-F1
#
_cell.length_a   1.000
_cell.length_b   1.000
_cell.length_c   1.000
_cell.angle_alpha   90.00
_cell.angle_beta   90.00
_cell.angle_gamma   90.00
#
_symmetry.space_group_name_H-M   'P 1'
#
loop_
_entity.id
_entity.type
_entity.pdbx_description
1 polymer ?
#
loop_
_entity_poly.entity_id
_entity_poly.type
_entity_poly.pdbx_seq_one_letter_code
_entity_poly.pdbx_strand_id
1 'polypeptide(L)'
;MKPQFVDDACYQTEKYERNVRQIGVVPYIPRFSQLAARMEQYINGSRDLVDQAYTKIVTIMFVTLEKIAQVEPKYVDIVLLENYAAFQHSLYDLANVVPTLAKYYHQASEGYEQACSRLINLVIYIHFEKLFQFARRIEELMYNMSPEEKAAMAEQMEREKSRLAQSSGRWGREKLKLFSHELMD
;
A
#
# COMPACT_ATOMS: atom_id res chain seq x y z
N MET A 1 34.84 9.07 -8.33
CA MET A 1 33.92 8.03 -8.86
C MET A 1 33.91 8.17 -10.38
N LYS A 2 34.17 7.11 -11.16
CA LYS A 2 34.12 7.22 -12.64
C LYS A 2 32.65 7.30 -13.09
N PRO A 3 32.25 8.26 -13.94
CA PRO A 3 30.87 8.39 -14.43
C PRO A 3 30.27 7.09 -14.97
N GLN A 4 31.08 6.30 -15.68
CA GLN A 4 30.71 5.01 -16.27
C GLN A 4 30.11 4.01 -15.28
N PHE A 5 30.58 3.97 -14.03
CA PHE A 5 30.06 2.99 -13.06
C PHE A 5 28.62 3.29 -12.65
N VAL A 6 28.28 4.57 -12.49
CA VAL A 6 26.90 4.98 -12.19
C VAL A 6 26.01 4.64 -13.37
N ASP A 7 26.47 4.91 -14.59
CA ASP A 7 25.74 4.60 -15.82
C ASP A 7 25.55 3.08 -16.00
N ASP A 8 26.57 2.28 -15.68
CA ASP A 8 26.48 0.81 -15.70
C ASP A 8 25.45 0.29 -14.69
N ALA A 9 25.44 0.81 -13.46
CA ALA A 9 24.47 0.41 -12.45
C ALA A 9 23.03 0.77 -12.87
N CYS A 10 22.85 1.94 -13.49
CA CYS A 10 21.57 2.36 -14.06
C CYS A 10 21.14 1.42 -15.19
N TYR A 11 22.04 1.13 -16.13
CA TYR A 11 21.77 0.24 -17.25
C TYR A 11 21.41 -1.19 -16.80
N GLN A 12 22.12 -1.74 -15.81
CA GLN A 12 21.78 -3.06 -15.27
C GLN A 12 20.41 -3.07 -14.61
N THR A 13 19.99 -1.97 -13.97
CA THR A 13 18.66 -1.82 -13.35
C THR A 13 17.57 -1.86 -14.42
N GLU A 14 17.70 -1.04 -15.46
CA GLU A 14 16.73 -0.96 -16.57
C GLU A 14 16.59 -2.29 -17.32
N LYS A 15 17.65 -3.10 -17.39
CA LYS A 15 17.62 -4.43 -18.04
C LYS A 15 16.64 -5.39 -17.36
N TYR A 16 16.34 -5.21 -16.07
CA TYR A 16 15.37 -6.06 -15.35
C TYR A 16 13.92 -5.86 -15.82
N GLU A 17 13.60 -4.78 -16.55
CA GLU A 17 12.28 -4.55 -17.14
C GLU A 17 11.88 -5.69 -18.13
N ARG A 18 12.85 -6.35 -18.78
CA ARG A 18 12.59 -7.19 -19.96
C ARG A 18 12.40 -8.68 -19.70
N ASN A 19 12.67 -9.19 -18.51
CA ASN A 19 12.93 -10.63 -18.31
C ASN A 19 12.19 -11.32 -17.15
N VAL A 20 11.03 -10.80 -16.74
CA VAL A 20 10.59 -11.06 -15.37
C VAL A 20 9.08 -11.35 -15.25
N ARG A 21 8.76 -12.60 -14.88
CA ARG A 21 7.60 -12.92 -14.03
C ARG A 21 8.08 -12.75 -12.57
N GLN A 22 8.00 -11.58 -11.94
CA GLN A 22 8.45 -11.46 -10.52
C GLN A 22 7.35 -10.90 -9.65
N ILE A 23 6.72 -11.82 -8.95
CA ILE A 23 6.45 -11.65 -7.53
C ILE A 23 7.81 -11.76 -6.80
N GLY A 24 8.04 -10.98 -5.75
CA GLY A 24 9.26 -10.99 -4.96
C GLY A 24 10.16 -9.76 -5.13
N VAL A 25 11.25 -9.76 -4.36
CA VAL A 25 12.21 -8.65 -4.28
C VAL A 25 13.15 -8.65 -5.50
N VAL A 26 13.23 -7.51 -6.19
CA VAL A 26 14.10 -7.31 -7.33
C VAL A 26 15.58 -7.28 -6.89
N PRO A 27 16.50 -7.95 -7.63
CA PRO A 27 17.89 -8.13 -7.18
C PRO A 27 18.70 -6.84 -7.03
N TYR A 28 18.31 -5.75 -7.68
CA TYR A 28 19.06 -4.50 -7.62
C TYR A 28 18.90 -3.77 -6.27
N ILE A 29 17.83 -4.04 -5.51
CA ILE A 29 17.62 -3.47 -4.17
C ILE A 29 18.73 -3.88 -3.19
N PRO A 30 18.95 -5.18 -2.90
CA PRO A 30 20.01 -5.58 -1.97
C PRO A 30 21.42 -5.29 -2.52
N ARG A 31 21.60 -5.19 -3.84
CA ARG A 31 22.88 -4.80 -4.44
C ARG A 31 23.19 -3.33 -4.19
N PHE A 32 22.18 -2.46 -4.28
CA PHE A 32 22.34 -1.05 -4.00
C PHE A 32 22.74 -0.80 -2.55
N SER A 33 22.09 -1.45 -1.57
CA SER A 33 22.44 -1.25 -0.16
C SER A 33 23.89 -1.63 0.14
N GLN A 34 24.36 -2.76 -0.42
CA GLN A 34 25.77 -3.19 -0.30
C GLN A 34 26.74 -2.20 -0.95
N LEU A 35 26.38 -1.66 -2.12
CA LEU A 35 27.17 -0.65 -2.80
C LEU A 35 27.25 0.64 -1.98
N ALA A 36 26.11 1.14 -1.50
CA ALA A 36 26.04 2.34 -0.68
C ALA A 36 26.87 2.19 0.61
N ALA A 37 26.74 1.06 1.31
CA ALA A 37 27.54 0.78 2.51
C ALA A 37 29.05 0.85 2.22
N ARG A 38 29.51 0.27 1.11
CA ARG A 38 30.93 0.35 0.71
C ARG A 38 31.32 1.78 0.34
N MET A 39 30.48 2.50 -0.40
CA MET A 39 30.79 3.88 -0.78
C MET A 39 30.94 4.78 0.44
N GLU A 40 30.07 4.64 1.44
CA GLU A 40 30.15 5.38 2.71
C GLU A 40 31.43 5.04 3.52
N GLN A 41 31.96 3.83 3.41
CA GLN A 41 33.22 3.45 4.08
C GLN A 41 34.46 4.14 3.50
N TYR A 42 34.45 4.49 2.20
CA TYR A 42 35.62 5.01 1.49
C TYR A 42 35.53 6.50 1.14
N ILE A 43 34.52 7.21 1.63
CA ILE A 43 34.24 8.58 1.22
C ILE A 43 35.19 9.58 1.91
N ASN A 44 36.19 10.08 1.17
CA ASN A 44 37.06 11.17 1.61
C ASN A 44 36.79 12.42 0.76
N GLY A 45 36.04 13.39 1.30
CA GLY A 45 35.93 14.76 0.79
C GLY A 45 35.06 15.00 -0.47
N SER A 46 34.65 13.96 -1.21
CA SER A 46 33.79 14.08 -2.41
C SER A 46 32.32 13.68 -2.16
N ARG A 47 31.72 14.21 -1.09
CA ARG A 47 30.34 13.91 -0.67
C ARG A 47 29.32 14.16 -1.78
N ASP A 48 29.38 15.33 -2.40
CA ASP A 48 28.39 15.77 -3.38
C ASP A 48 28.29 14.84 -4.59
N LEU A 49 29.42 14.28 -5.06
CA LEU A 49 29.44 13.34 -6.18
C LEU A 49 28.79 12.00 -5.81
N VAL A 50 28.97 11.55 -4.57
CA VAL A 50 28.34 10.33 -4.06
C VAL A 50 26.83 10.55 -3.89
N ASP A 51 26.42 11.70 -3.36
CA ASP A 51 25.01 12.05 -3.22
C ASP A 51 24.30 12.18 -4.57
N GLN A 52 24.95 12.77 -5.57
CA GLN A 52 24.46 12.79 -6.95
C GLN A 52 24.32 11.37 -7.53
N ALA A 53 25.29 10.49 -7.27
CA ALA A 53 25.22 9.10 -7.71
C ALA A 53 24.06 8.35 -7.06
N TYR A 54 23.87 8.47 -5.74
CA TYR A 54 22.71 7.88 -5.07
C TYR A 54 21.39 8.40 -5.62
N THR A 55 21.30 9.72 -5.79
CA THR A 55 20.12 10.37 -6.35
C THR A 55 19.76 9.75 -7.70
N LYS A 56 20.74 9.62 -8.61
CA LYS A 56 20.53 9.07 -9.95
C LYS A 56 20.13 7.59 -9.89
N ILE A 57 20.87 6.78 -9.15
CA ILE A 57 20.65 5.33 -9.06
C ILE A 57 19.27 5.02 -8.45
N VAL A 58 18.96 5.59 -7.30
CA VAL A 58 17.70 5.29 -6.59
C VAL A 58 16.49 5.79 -7.38
N THR A 59 16.60 6.95 -8.03
CA THR A 59 15.52 7.45 -8.91
C THR A 59 15.21 6.45 -10.02
N ILE A 60 16.24 5.91 -10.68
CA ILE A 60 16.06 4.91 -11.74
C ILE A 60 15.53 3.60 -11.17
N MET A 61 16.02 3.16 -10.01
CA MET A 61 15.49 1.98 -9.32
C MET A 61 13.99 2.08 -9.06
N PHE A 62 13.50 3.20 -8.52
CA PHE A 62 12.07 3.38 -8.24
C PHE A 62 11.24 3.48 -9.53
N VAL A 63 11.70 4.21 -10.53
CA VAL A 63 11.01 4.28 -11.83
C VAL A 63 10.92 2.89 -12.48
N THR A 64 12.00 2.12 -12.46
CA THR A 64 12.01 0.74 -12.99
C THR A 64 11.15 -0.19 -12.15
N LEU A 65 11.14 -0.06 -10.82
CA LEU A 65 10.28 -0.84 -9.94
C LEU A 65 8.80 -0.62 -10.28
N GLU A 66 8.38 0.64 -10.43
CA GLU A 66 7.01 0.98 -10.83
C GLU A 66 6.65 0.33 -12.17
N LYS A 67 7.51 0.41 -13.17
CA LYS A 67 7.28 -0.26 -14.46
C LYS A 67 7.19 -1.78 -14.34
N ILE A 68 8.04 -2.40 -13.52
CA ILE A 68 8.01 -3.85 -13.27
C ILE A 68 6.68 -4.25 -12.62
N ALA A 69 6.22 -3.48 -11.62
CA ALA A 69 4.95 -3.73 -10.96
C ALA A 69 3.76 -3.69 -11.94
N GLN A 70 3.81 -2.82 -12.95
CA GLN A 70 2.76 -2.70 -13.97
C GLN A 70 2.73 -3.85 -15.00
N VAL A 71 3.73 -4.75 -15.02
CA VAL A 71 3.75 -5.88 -15.97
C VAL A 71 2.57 -6.83 -15.75
N GLU A 72 2.22 -7.09 -14.47
CA GLU A 72 1.05 -7.88 -14.10
C GLU A 72 0.12 -7.07 -13.18
N PRO A 73 -0.92 -6.41 -13.73
CA PRO A 73 -1.77 -5.45 -12.98
C PRO A 73 -2.37 -5.99 -11.68
N LYS A 74 -2.68 -7.30 -11.63
CA LYS A 74 -3.21 -7.97 -10.43
C LYS A 74 -2.23 -8.06 -9.25
N TYR A 75 -0.94 -7.84 -9.49
CA TYR A 75 0.12 -7.96 -8.48
C TYR A 75 0.84 -6.65 -8.21
N VAL A 76 0.41 -5.53 -8.81
CA VAL A 76 1.07 -4.21 -8.68
C VAL A 76 1.36 -3.89 -7.22
N ASP A 77 0.33 -3.87 -6.37
CA ASP A 77 0.50 -3.45 -4.98
C ASP A 77 1.34 -4.45 -4.18
N ILE A 78 1.26 -5.75 -4.47
CA ILE A 78 2.08 -6.79 -3.81
C ILE A 78 3.55 -6.59 -4.15
N VAL A 79 3.87 -6.42 -5.44
CA VAL A 79 5.25 -6.19 -5.90
C VAL A 79 5.81 -4.91 -5.28
N LEU A 80 5.06 -3.82 -5.29
CA LEU A 80 5.49 -2.55 -4.69
C LEU A 80 5.72 -2.71 -3.18
N LEU A 81 4.81 -3.36 -2.46
CA LEU A 81 4.94 -3.59 -1.01
C LEU A 81 6.20 -4.37 -0.65
N GLU A 82 6.42 -5.51 -1.29
CA GLU A 82 7.58 -6.38 -1.01
C GLU A 82 8.89 -5.65 -1.26
N ASN A 83 8.95 -4.88 -2.35
CA ASN A 83 10.17 -4.20 -2.77
C ASN A 83 10.45 -2.93 -1.96
N TYR A 84 9.44 -2.11 -1.66
CA TYR A 84 9.63 -0.95 -0.79
C TYR A 84 10.00 -1.39 0.64
N ALA A 85 9.38 -2.44 1.18
CA ALA A 85 9.76 -2.99 2.48
C ALA A 85 11.20 -3.52 2.48
N ALA A 86 11.60 -4.24 1.42
CA ALA A 86 12.98 -4.71 1.28
C ALA A 86 13.99 -3.56 1.19
N PHE A 87 13.65 -2.50 0.44
CA PHE A 87 14.47 -1.30 0.34
C PHE A 87 14.64 -0.64 1.71
N GLN A 88 13.55 -0.38 2.42
CA GLN A 88 13.57 0.19 3.77
C GLN A 88 14.42 -0.64 4.73
N HIS A 89 14.17 -1.96 4.79
CA HIS A 89 14.93 -2.85 5.66
C HIS A 89 16.43 -2.82 5.35
N SER A 90 16.79 -2.85 4.05
CA SER A 90 18.18 -2.88 3.61
C SER A 90 18.94 -1.56 3.81
N LEU A 91 18.23 -0.43 3.91
CA LEU A 91 18.82 0.91 3.96
C LEU A 91 18.71 1.57 5.34
N TYR A 92 18.01 0.96 6.29
CA TYR A 92 17.70 1.54 7.60
C TYR A 92 18.91 2.18 8.29
N ASP A 93 19.99 1.42 8.46
CA ASP A 93 21.19 1.91 9.14
C ASP A 93 21.86 3.06 8.39
N LEU A 94 21.93 2.98 7.06
CA LEU A 94 22.52 4.02 6.22
C LEU A 94 21.68 5.29 6.20
N ALA A 95 20.36 5.16 6.16
CA ALA A 95 19.43 6.28 6.17
C ALA A 95 19.53 7.10 7.46
N ASN A 96 19.84 6.47 8.60
CA ASN A 96 20.02 7.17 9.88
C ASN A 96 21.25 8.08 9.90
N VAL A 97 22.25 7.83 9.05
CA VAL A 97 23.53 8.57 9.06
C VAL A 97 23.82 9.31 7.76
N VAL A 98 23.10 9.00 6.67
CA VAL A 98 23.25 9.62 5.35
C VAL A 98 21.96 10.37 4.96
N PRO A 99 21.92 11.71 5.07
CA PRO A 99 20.72 12.51 4.79
C PRO A 99 20.12 12.29 3.40
N THR A 100 20.96 12.15 2.37
CA THR A 100 20.50 11.90 0.99
C THR A 100 19.74 10.58 0.87
N LEU A 101 20.17 9.54 1.58
CA LEU A 101 19.51 8.23 1.59
C LEU A 101 18.27 8.23 2.49
N ALA A 102 18.25 9.04 3.56
CA ALA A 102 17.07 9.24 4.40
C ALA A 102 15.85 9.70 3.60
N LYS A 103 16.04 10.65 2.67
CA LYS A 103 14.98 11.08 1.75
C LYS A 103 14.35 9.91 1.00
N TYR A 104 15.16 9.02 0.44
CA TYR A 104 14.68 7.88 -0.34
C TYR A 104 14.11 6.76 0.53
N TYR A 105 14.61 6.61 1.75
CA TYR A 105 13.99 5.74 2.75
C TYR A 105 12.56 6.19 3.07
N HIS A 106 12.34 7.48 3.29
CA HIS A 106 10.99 8.03 3.51
C HIS A 106 10.10 7.89 2.29
N GLN A 107 10.62 8.17 1.09
CA GLN A 107 9.87 7.96 -0.15
C GLN A 107 9.44 6.50 -0.34
N ALA A 108 10.30 5.54 0.01
CA ALA A 108 9.93 4.12 0.00
C ALA A 108 8.85 3.82 1.05
N SER A 109 8.90 4.44 2.23
CA SER A 109 7.85 4.32 3.26
C SER A 109 6.50 4.80 2.76
N GLU A 110 6.46 5.97 2.12
CA GLU A 110 5.24 6.52 1.54
C GLU A 110 4.69 5.61 0.44
N GLY A 111 5.56 5.11 -0.45
CA GLY A 111 5.19 4.15 -1.49
C GLY A 111 4.62 2.84 -0.92
N TYR A 112 5.24 2.33 0.14
CA TYR A 112 4.77 1.16 0.88
C TYR A 112 3.38 1.39 1.49
N GLU A 113 3.18 2.48 2.22
CA GLU A 113 1.91 2.81 2.86
C GLU A 113 0.78 3.00 1.83
N GLN A 114 1.07 3.67 0.71
CA GLN A 114 0.12 3.85 -0.38
C GLN A 114 -0.28 2.50 -1.00
N ALA A 115 0.69 1.63 -1.30
CA ALA A 115 0.41 0.30 -1.84
C ALA A 115 -0.36 -0.57 -0.83
N CYS A 116 -0.06 -0.45 0.47
CA CYS A 116 -0.76 -1.15 1.53
C CYS A 116 -2.23 -0.74 1.59
N SER A 117 -2.48 0.57 1.59
CA SER A 117 -3.83 1.13 1.60
C SER A 117 -4.64 0.68 0.38
N ARG A 118 -4.06 0.74 -0.83
CA ARG A 118 -4.73 0.25 -2.04
C ARG A 118 -5.05 -1.25 -1.98
N LEU A 119 -4.10 -2.07 -1.52
CA LEU A 119 -4.30 -3.50 -1.38
C LEU A 119 -5.40 -3.84 -0.38
N ILE A 120 -5.42 -3.18 0.79
CA ILE A 120 -6.47 -3.38 1.80
C ILE A 120 -7.83 -3.01 1.21
N ASN A 121 -7.93 -1.85 0.55
CA ASN A 121 -9.17 -1.41 -0.09
C ASN A 121 -9.63 -2.43 -1.14
N LEU A 122 -8.74 -2.90 -2.01
CA LEU A 122 -9.06 -3.91 -3.02
C LEU A 122 -9.59 -5.20 -2.39
N VAL A 123 -8.94 -5.70 -1.33
CA VAL A 123 -9.37 -6.90 -0.61
C VAL A 123 -10.76 -6.69 0.00
N ILE A 124 -11.01 -5.54 0.64
CA ILE A 124 -12.32 -5.20 1.20
C ILE A 124 -13.38 -5.17 0.08
N TYR A 125 -13.13 -4.46 -1.02
CA TYR A 125 -14.07 -4.37 -2.14
C TYR A 125 -14.39 -5.74 -2.73
N ILE A 126 -13.40 -6.60 -2.98
CA ILE A 126 -13.63 -7.93 -3.56
C ILE A 126 -14.47 -8.80 -2.62
N HIS A 127 -14.18 -8.79 -1.31
CA HIS A 127 -14.86 -9.68 -0.37
C HIS A 127 -16.24 -9.18 0.03
N PHE A 128 -16.43 -7.85 0.07
CA PHE A 128 -17.66 -7.21 0.52
C PHE A 128 -18.48 -6.59 -0.61
N GLU A 129 -18.13 -6.83 -1.88
CA GLU A 129 -18.79 -6.23 -3.04
C GLU A 129 -20.31 -6.37 -2.98
N LYS A 130 -20.81 -7.59 -2.72
CA LYS A 130 -22.25 -7.87 -2.63
C LYS A 130 -22.91 -7.16 -1.45
N LEU A 131 -22.20 -7.01 -0.33
CA LEU A 131 -22.69 -6.28 0.83
C LEU A 131 -22.83 -4.79 0.50
N PHE A 132 -21.85 -4.20 -0.18
CA PHE A 132 -21.92 -2.81 -0.61
C PHE A 132 -22.99 -2.58 -1.68
N GLN A 133 -23.15 -3.50 -2.64
CA GLN A 133 -24.24 -3.46 -3.61
C GLN A 133 -25.61 -3.53 -2.93
N PHE A 134 -25.75 -4.37 -1.91
CA PHE A 134 -26.97 -4.47 -1.11
C PHE A 134 -27.27 -3.16 -0.36
N ALA A 135 -26.28 -2.61 0.35
CA ALA A 135 -26.43 -1.34 1.08
C ALA A 135 -26.84 -0.19 0.15
N ARG A 136 -26.16 -0.03 -0.99
CA ARG A 136 -26.53 0.97 -2.01
C ARG A 136 -27.97 0.82 -2.51
N ARG A 137 -28.43 -0.41 -2.72
CA ARG A 137 -29.80 -0.65 -3.17
C ARG A 137 -30.84 -0.30 -2.11
N ILE A 138 -30.53 -0.48 -0.82
CA ILE A 138 -31.37 0.02 0.27
C ILE A 138 -31.41 1.55 0.25
N GLU A 139 -30.26 2.22 0.13
CA GLU A 139 -30.19 3.69 0.07
C GLU A 139 -30.99 4.25 -1.11
N GLU A 140 -30.86 3.65 -2.30
CA GLU A 140 -31.61 4.04 -3.50
C GLU A 140 -33.13 3.83 -3.33
N LEU A 141 -33.54 2.73 -2.71
CA LEU A 141 -34.96 2.50 -2.38
C LEU A 141 -35.45 3.53 -1.38
N MET A 142 -34.71 3.77 -0.30
CA MET A 142 -35.04 4.78 0.71
C MET A 142 -35.12 6.18 0.11
N TYR A 143 -34.21 6.57 -0.78
CA TYR A 143 -34.26 7.90 -1.41
C TYR A 143 -35.57 8.14 -2.16
N ASN A 144 -36.05 7.12 -2.88
CA ASN A 144 -37.26 7.19 -3.71
C ASN A 144 -38.57 6.99 -2.93
N MET A 145 -38.51 6.55 -1.67
CA MET A 145 -39.69 6.39 -0.82
C MET A 145 -40.24 7.72 -0.32
N SER A 146 -41.56 7.80 -0.21
CA SER A 146 -42.25 8.90 0.46
C SER A 146 -41.96 8.91 1.97
N PRO A 147 -42.15 10.05 2.66
CA PRO A 147 -41.97 10.14 4.11
C PRO A 147 -42.82 9.14 4.91
N GLU A 148 -44.04 8.86 4.43
CA GLU A 148 -44.98 7.92 5.06
C GLU A 148 -44.51 6.48 4.96
N GLU A 149 -44.00 6.07 3.79
CA GLU A 149 -43.42 4.74 3.58
C GLU A 149 -42.14 4.55 4.40
N LYS A 150 -41.32 5.59 4.53
CA LYS A 150 -40.12 5.59 5.39
C LYS A 150 -40.49 5.36 6.86
N ALA A 151 -41.53 6.05 7.35
CA ALA A 151 -42.00 5.91 8.72
C ALA A 151 -42.53 4.49 8.99
N ALA A 152 -43.32 3.92 8.07
CA ALA A 152 -43.84 2.55 8.19
C ALA A 152 -42.72 1.50 8.20
N MET A 153 -41.71 1.66 7.32
CA MET A 153 -40.55 0.77 7.27
C MET A 153 -39.72 0.83 8.56
N ALA A 154 -39.48 2.03 9.12
CA ALA A 154 -38.76 2.20 10.37
C ALA A 154 -39.49 1.51 11.54
N GLU A 155 -40.82 1.66 11.61
CA GLU A 155 -41.63 0.99 12.64
C GLU A 155 -41.56 -0.54 12.52
N GLN A 156 -41.59 -1.07 11.29
CA GLN A 156 -41.44 -2.50 11.05
C GLN A 156 -40.05 -3.01 11.44
N MET A 157 -39.00 -2.23 11.17
CA MET A 157 -37.62 -2.58 11.54
C MET A 157 -37.43 -2.63 13.05
N GLU A 158 -38.00 -1.69 13.81
CA GLU A 158 -37.93 -1.71 15.29
C GLU A 158 -38.70 -2.88 15.91
N ARG A 159 -39.84 -3.26 15.33
CA ARG A 159 -40.57 -4.48 15.71
C ARG A 159 -39.72 -5.73 15.47
N GLU A 160 -39.00 -5.79 14.35
CA GLU A 160 -38.16 -6.94 14.01
C GLU A 160 -36.88 -7.02 14.87
N LYS A 161 -36.22 -5.89 15.13
CA LYS A 161 -35.11 -5.81 16.11
C LYS A 161 -35.55 -6.29 17.49
N SER A 162 -36.71 -5.85 17.96
CA SER A 162 -37.28 -6.27 19.25
C SER A 162 -37.55 -7.79 19.30
N ARG A 163 -38.08 -8.36 18.21
CA ARG A 163 -38.29 -9.80 18.06
C ARG A 163 -36.98 -10.59 18.10
N LEU A 164 -35.93 -10.11 17.41
CA LEU A 164 -34.62 -10.75 17.38
C LEU A 164 -33.89 -10.65 18.72
N ALA A 165 -34.03 -9.54 19.45
CA ALA A 165 -33.46 -9.39 20.80
C ALA A 165 -34.11 -10.33 21.83
N GLN A 166 -35.39 -10.67 21.62
CA GLN A 166 -36.12 -11.63 22.44
C GLN A 166 -35.76 -13.08 22.09
N SER A 167 -35.50 -13.40 20.81
CA SER A 167 -35.10 -14.75 20.37
C SER A 167 -33.61 -15.05 20.57
N SER A 168 -32.77 -14.02 20.69
CA SER A 168 -31.32 -14.17 20.85
C SER A 168 -30.93 -14.35 22.33
N GLY A 169 -30.03 -15.31 22.59
CA GLY A 169 -29.40 -15.49 23.90
C GLY A 169 -28.58 -14.26 24.35
N ARG A 170 -28.11 -14.25 25.60
CA ARG A 170 -27.44 -13.09 26.24
C ARG A 170 -26.35 -12.45 25.36
N TRP A 171 -25.58 -13.28 24.64
CA TRP A 171 -24.52 -12.86 23.72
C TRP A 171 -25.01 -12.17 22.43
N GLY A 172 -26.16 -12.58 21.87
CA GLY A 172 -26.75 -11.94 20.69
C GLY A 172 -27.34 -10.56 20.98
N ARG A 173 -27.81 -10.33 22.20
CA ARG A 173 -28.27 -9.00 22.66
C ARG A 173 -27.14 -7.98 22.78
N GLU A 174 -25.93 -8.41 23.15
CA GLU A 174 -24.75 -7.53 23.24
C GLU A 174 -24.30 -7.05 21.85
N LYS A 175 -24.27 -7.94 20.84
CA LYS A 175 -23.87 -7.59 19.46
C LYS A 175 -24.87 -6.71 18.73
N LEU A 176 -26.18 -6.87 18.98
CA LEU A 176 -27.20 -6.00 18.37
C LEU A 176 -27.08 -4.55 18.84
N LYS A 177 -26.64 -4.31 20.08
CA LYS A 177 -26.38 -2.96 20.61
C LYS A 177 -25.16 -2.28 19.97
N LEU A 178 -24.15 -3.06 19.58
CA LEU A 178 -22.96 -2.54 18.89
C LEU A 178 -23.29 -2.13 17.44
N PHE A 179 -24.05 -2.96 16.72
CA PHE A 179 -24.48 -2.66 15.34
C PHE A 179 -25.38 -1.41 15.23
N SER A 180 -26.16 -1.07 16.26
CA SER A 180 -26.99 0.13 16.24
C SER A 180 -26.22 1.43 16.43
N HIS A 181 -24.99 1.38 16.96
CA HIS A 181 -24.20 2.57 17.27
C HIS A 181 -23.27 2.99 16.12
N GLU A 182 -22.97 2.09 15.18
CA GLU A 182 -22.06 2.33 14.04
C GLU A 182 -22.80 2.70 12.73
N LEU A 183 -24.14 2.67 12.71
CA LEU A 183 -24.97 2.97 11.52
C LEU A 183 -25.71 4.32 11.61
N MET A 184 -25.47 5.11 12.67
CA MET A 184 -26.10 6.43 12.88
C MET A 184 -25.09 7.58 13.08
N ASP A 185 -23.80 7.32 12.82
CA ASP A 185 -22.74 8.34 12.63
C ASP A 185 -22.15 8.16 11.22
#